data_AF-A0A3B9JXS6-F1
#
_entry.id   AF-A0A3B9JXS6-F1
#
_cell.length_a   1.000
_cell.length_b   1.000
_cell.length_c   1.000
_cell.angle_alpha   90.00
_cell.angle_beta   90.00
_cell.angle_gamma   90.00
#
_symmetry.space_group_name_H-M   'P 1'
#
loop_
_entity.id
_entity.type
_entity.pdbx_description
1 polymer ?
#
loop_
_entity_poly.entity_id
_entity_poly.type
_entity_poly.pdbx_seq_one_letter_code
_entity_poly.pdbx_strand_id
1 'polypeptide(L)'
;MASKGPFHKFATAPEKQGLYDSAQERDACGLAMVATLRGYAGHDVVDMALSSLRNLEHRGAVGSDAGTGDGAGILTQMPDGFFRAVVDFELPANGAYGVGLVFLDAATATKDKARFEEICSEESLT
;
A
#
# COMPACT_ATOMS: atom_id res chain seq x y z
N MET A 1 -19.56 -27.48 27.16
CA MET A 1 -18.64 -26.73 26.27
C MET A 1 -17.53 -26.16 27.13
N ALA A 2 -16.31 -26.70 27.04
CA ALA A 2 -15.18 -26.18 27.82
C ALA A 2 -14.85 -24.76 27.35
N SER A 3 -14.72 -23.82 28.29
CA SER A 3 -14.33 -22.45 27.96
C SER A 3 -12.88 -22.45 27.48
N LYS A 4 -12.66 -21.84 26.32
CA LYS A 4 -11.34 -21.69 25.72
C LYS A 4 -10.54 -20.71 26.59
N GLY A 5 -9.40 -21.15 27.11
CA GLY A 5 -8.57 -20.37 28.02
C GLY A 5 -7.97 -19.10 27.37
N PRO A 6 -7.39 -18.18 28.16
CA PRO A 6 -6.94 -16.85 27.71
C PRO A 6 -5.79 -16.88 26.69
N PHE A 7 -5.16 -18.03 26.47
CA PHE A 7 -4.14 -18.25 25.45
C PHE A 7 -4.67 -18.89 24.17
N HIS A 8 -6.00 -19.02 24.04
CA HIS A 8 -6.61 -19.51 22.82
C HIS A 8 -6.42 -18.46 21.73
N LYS A 9 -5.43 -18.66 20.87
CA LYS A 9 -5.29 -17.88 19.64
C LYS A 9 -6.59 -18.01 18.86
N PHE A 10 -7.23 -16.89 18.52
CA PHE A 10 -8.25 -16.91 17.47
C PHE A 10 -7.52 -17.34 16.20
N ALA A 11 -7.61 -18.63 15.86
CA ALA A 11 -6.84 -19.19 14.77
C ALA A 11 -7.38 -18.57 13.47
N THR A 12 -6.49 -17.94 12.70
CA THR A 12 -6.74 -17.40 11.36
C THR A 12 -6.86 -18.50 10.30
N ALA A 13 -6.75 -19.79 10.69
CA ALA A 13 -6.74 -20.94 9.80
C ALA A 13 -7.54 -22.12 10.38
N PRO A 14 -8.14 -22.98 9.54
CA PRO A 14 -8.90 -24.16 9.97
C PRO A 14 -8.04 -25.18 10.73
N GLU A 15 -8.69 -26.05 11.51
CA GLU A 15 -8.03 -27.18 12.18
C GLU A 15 -7.53 -28.21 11.14
N LYS A 16 -6.52 -29.02 11.50
CA LYS A 16 -5.97 -30.04 10.60
C LYS A 16 -7.08 -31.01 10.17
N GLN A 17 -7.22 -31.23 8.86
CA GLN A 17 -8.25 -32.10 8.29
C GLN A 17 -7.72 -32.81 7.03
N GLY A 18 -7.80 -34.15 7.00
CA GLY A 18 -7.28 -34.92 5.88
C GLY A 18 -5.78 -34.70 5.68
N LEU A 19 -5.35 -34.30 4.48
CA LEU A 19 -3.95 -33.97 4.17
C LEU A 19 -3.57 -32.52 4.51
N TYR A 20 -4.53 -31.68 4.93
CA TYR A 20 -4.27 -30.29 5.30
C TYR A 20 -3.65 -30.21 6.70
N ASP A 21 -2.49 -29.57 6.79
CA ASP A 21 -1.79 -29.24 8.04
C ASP A 21 -1.43 -27.76 8.03
N SER A 22 -2.07 -26.97 8.90
CA SER A 22 -1.81 -25.52 9.01
C SER A 22 -0.36 -25.18 9.40
N ALA A 23 0.40 -26.12 9.93
CA ALA A 23 1.84 -25.94 10.18
C ALA A 23 2.69 -25.94 8.89
N GLN A 24 2.12 -26.42 7.77
CA GLN A 24 2.78 -26.47 6.47
C GLN A 24 2.27 -25.42 5.48
N GLU A 25 1.32 -24.57 5.89
CA GLU A 25 0.86 -23.44 5.09
C GLU A 25 1.99 -22.41 4.88
N ARG A 26 2.14 -21.98 3.64
CA ARG A 26 3.14 -20.97 3.24
C ARG A 26 2.46 -19.92 2.39
N ASP A 27 2.38 -18.71 2.92
CA ASP A 27 1.92 -17.56 2.15
C ASP A 27 2.98 -17.17 1.10
N ALA A 28 2.54 -16.93 -0.13
CA ALA A 28 3.42 -16.58 -1.23
C ALA A 28 3.86 -15.11 -1.14
N CYS A 29 3.12 -14.19 -0.51
CA CYS A 29 3.39 -12.75 -0.59
C CYS A 29 4.66 -12.29 0.17
N GLY A 30 5.50 -11.51 -0.51
CA GLY A 30 6.68 -10.86 0.05
C GLY A 30 6.40 -9.44 0.58
N LEU A 31 6.97 -9.08 1.73
CA LEU A 31 6.95 -7.72 2.27
C LEU A 31 8.38 -7.30 2.66
N ALA A 32 8.72 -6.05 2.40
CA ALA A 32 9.92 -5.41 2.91
C ALA A 32 9.57 -4.05 3.52
N MET A 33 10.34 -3.63 4.52
CA MET A 33 10.25 -2.30 5.11
C MET A 33 11.67 -1.73 5.20
N VAL A 34 11.81 -0.48 4.76
CA VAL A 34 13.06 0.28 4.87
C VAL A 34 12.79 1.52 5.71
N ALA A 35 13.62 1.74 6.72
CA ALA A 35 13.56 2.90 7.59
C ALA A 35 14.96 3.41 7.88
N THR A 36 15.08 4.70 8.15
CA THR A 36 16.34 5.37 8.51
C THR A 36 16.16 6.12 9.81
N LEU A 37 17.21 6.16 10.64
CA LEU A 37 17.21 6.86 11.93
C LEU A 37 17.63 8.32 11.83
N ARG A 38 17.97 8.82 10.63
CA ARG A 38 18.53 10.16 10.44
C ARG A 38 17.54 11.31 10.67
N GLY A 39 16.25 11.03 10.72
CA GLY A 39 15.21 12.03 10.98
C GLY A 39 14.90 12.99 9.83
N TYR A 40 15.53 12.83 8.66
CA TYR A 40 15.24 13.59 7.45
C TYR A 40 15.02 12.68 6.23
N ALA A 41 14.19 13.15 5.29
CA ALA A 41 13.85 12.44 4.06
C ALA A 41 15.07 12.31 3.13
N GLY A 42 15.17 11.20 2.41
CA GLY A 42 16.21 10.99 1.40
C GLY A 42 15.82 9.91 0.39
N HIS A 43 16.23 10.11 -0.86
CA HIS A 43 15.85 9.25 -1.99
C HIS A 43 16.40 7.82 -1.89
N ASP A 44 17.51 7.63 -1.19
CA ASP A 44 18.11 6.32 -0.92
C ASP A 44 17.15 5.32 -0.26
N VAL A 45 16.17 5.79 0.52
CA VAL A 45 15.12 4.93 1.10
C VAL A 45 14.19 4.38 0.02
N VAL A 46 13.87 5.19 -0.99
CA VAL A 46 13.06 4.77 -2.15
C VAL A 46 13.84 3.77 -2.99
N ASP A 47 15.12 4.05 -3.28
CA ASP A 47 15.99 3.15 -4.04
C ASP A 47 16.13 1.78 -3.36
N MET A 48 16.31 1.76 -2.04
CA MET A 48 16.36 0.53 -1.24
C MET A 48 15.03 -0.22 -1.22
N ALA A 49 13.90 0.49 -1.14
CA ALA A 49 12.57 -0.13 -1.18
C ALA A 49 12.30 -0.80 -2.53
N LEU A 50 12.62 -0.12 -3.64
CA LEU A 50 12.50 -0.66 -4.99
C LEU A 50 13.44 -1.85 -5.22
N SER A 51 14.67 -1.77 -4.72
CA SER A 51 15.63 -2.89 -4.78
C SER A 51 15.12 -4.10 -3.99
N SER A 52 14.49 -3.85 -2.84
CA SER A 52 13.90 -4.91 -2.02
C SER A 52 12.72 -5.57 -2.72
N LEU A 53 11.84 -4.81 -3.39
CA LEU A 53 10.75 -5.38 -4.21
C LEU A 53 11.28 -6.30 -5.31
N ARG A 54 12.34 -5.89 -6.02
CA ARG A 54 12.98 -6.74 -7.04
C ARG A 54 13.53 -8.04 -6.44
N ASN A 55 14.08 -7.99 -5.24
CA ASN A 55 14.57 -9.19 -4.56
C ASN A 55 13.43 -10.11 -4.09
N LEU A 56 12.20 -9.59 -3.95
CA LEU A 56 11.01 -10.36 -3.61
C LEU A 56 10.30 -10.97 -4.83
N GLU A 57 10.80 -10.78 -6.05
CA GLU A 57 10.18 -11.30 -7.28
C GLU A 57 9.94 -12.82 -7.24
N HIS A 58 10.85 -13.58 -6.61
CA HIS A 58 10.71 -15.04 -6.43
C HIS A 58 9.51 -15.46 -5.56
N ARG A 59 8.87 -14.49 -4.90
CA ARG A 59 7.65 -14.63 -4.08
C ARG A 59 6.43 -14.02 -4.77
N GLY A 60 6.61 -13.37 -5.92
CA GLY A 60 5.52 -12.84 -6.72
C GLY A 60 4.78 -13.97 -7.45
N ALA A 61 3.46 -13.83 -7.55
CA ALA A 61 2.70 -14.59 -8.53
C ALA A 61 2.99 -14.02 -9.93
N VAL A 62 3.44 -14.89 -10.82
CA VAL A 62 3.72 -14.55 -12.23
C VAL A 62 2.50 -14.97 -13.06
N GLY A 63 2.01 -14.05 -13.88
CA GLY A 63 0.92 -14.31 -14.82
C GLY A 63 1.29 -15.32 -15.91
N SER A 64 0.33 -15.68 -16.75
CA SER A 64 0.56 -16.62 -17.87
C SER A 64 1.38 -16.00 -19.02
N ASP A 65 1.50 -14.68 -19.06
CA ASP A 65 2.25 -13.91 -20.04
C ASP A 65 3.41 -13.11 -19.42
N ALA A 66 4.44 -12.86 -20.24
CA ALA A 66 5.61 -12.12 -19.80
C ALA A 66 5.25 -10.66 -19.51
N GLY A 67 5.49 -10.22 -18.27
CA GLY A 67 5.25 -8.84 -17.83
C GLY A 67 3.99 -8.64 -17.00
N THR A 68 3.18 -9.68 -16.81
CA THR A 68 2.01 -9.64 -15.92
C THR A 68 2.34 -10.27 -14.58
N GLY A 69 1.99 -9.56 -13.50
CA GLY A 69 2.00 -10.07 -12.14
C GLY A 69 0.80 -9.54 -11.38
N ASP A 70 0.49 -10.14 -10.23
CA ASP A 70 -0.71 -9.80 -9.46
C ASP A 70 -0.66 -8.36 -8.89
N GLY A 71 0.55 -7.83 -8.66
CA GLY A 71 0.77 -6.45 -8.26
C GLY A 71 2.00 -6.25 -7.38
N ALA A 72 2.59 -5.06 -7.47
CA ALA A 72 3.66 -4.61 -6.58
C ALA A 72 3.50 -3.11 -6.32
N GLY A 73 3.93 -2.63 -5.16
CA GLY A 73 3.85 -1.21 -4.81
C GLY A 73 4.70 -0.86 -3.60
N ILE A 74 4.98 0.43 -3.46
CA ILE A 74 5.62 1.01 -2.28
C ILE A 74 4.68 2.05 -1.67
N LEU A 75 4.67 2.12 -0.34
CA LEU A 75 4.10 3.23 0.41
C LEU A 75 5.26 4.08 0.94
N THR A 76 5.17 5.40 0.76
CA THR A 76 6.20 6.35 1.20
C THR A 76 5.58 7.44 2.06
N GLN A 77 6.42 8.20 2.76
CA GLN A 77 5.99 9.46 3.39
C GLN A 77 5.63 10.47 2.29
N MET A 78 4.79 11.47 2.63
CA MET A 78 4.42 12.56 1.72
C MET A 78 5.68 13.19 1.07
N PRO A 79 5.89 13.04 -0.25
CA PRO A 79 7.06 13.58 -0.94
C PRO A 79 6.86 15.08 -1.24
N ASP A 80 6.83 15.91 -0.18
CA ASP A 80 6.53 17.36 -0.24
C ASP A 80 7.40 18.12 -1.25
N GLY A 81 8.70 17.84 -1.28
CA GLY A 81 9.62 18.45 -2.24
C GLY A 81 9.30 18.13 -3.70
N PHE A 82 8.77 16.94 -3.99
CA PHE A 82 8.32 16.59 -5.34
C PHE A 82 7.06 17.38 -5.72
N PHE A 83 6.04 17.39 -4.86
CA PHE A 83 4.78 18.07 -5.17
C PHE A 83 4.98 19.57 -5.37
N ARG A 84 5.76 20.24 -4.52
CA ARG A 84 6.11 21.66 -4.69
C ARG A 84 6.81 21.96 -6.01
N ALA A 85 7.54 21.00 -6.56
CA ALA A 85 8.28 21.18 -7.81
C ALA A 85 7.42 20.97 -9.06
N VAL A 86 6.28 20.28 -8.97
CA VAL A 86 5.45 19.91 -10.14
C VAL A 86 4.11 20.63 -10.22
N VAL A 87 3.63 21.22 -9.12
CA VAL A 87 2.40 22.02 -9.14
C VAL A 87 2.71 23.49 -9.48
N ASP A 88 1.74 24.19 -10.05
CA ASP A 88 1.82 25.59 -10.46
C ASP A 88 1.24 26.58 -9.43
N PHE A 89 0.82 26.08 -8.26
CA PHE A 89 0.28 26.85 -7.15
C PHE A 89 1.09 26.65 -5.86
N GLU A 90 0.92 27.57 -4.90
CA GLU A 90 1.59 27.47 -3.62
C GLU A 90 0.90 26.42 -2.72
N LEU A 91 1.66 25.40 -2.31
CA LEU A 91 1.17 24.40 -1.36
C LEU A 91 1.25 24.92 0.08
N PRO A 92 0.23 24.65 0.92
CA PRO A 92 0.31 24.86 2.37
C PRO A 92 1.53 24.19 2.99
N ALA A 93 1.83 24.52 4.26
CA ALA A 93 2.91 23.86 4.99
C ALA A 93 2.76 22.33 4.97
N ASN A 94 3.86 21.59 4.97
CA ASN A 94 3.82 20.13 5.04
C ASN A 94 3.03 19.68 6.28
N GLY A 95 2.08 18.78 6.08
CA GLY A 95 1.11 18.35 7.10
C GLY A 95 -0.20 19.15 7.11
N ALA A 96 -0.29 20.25 6.36
CA ALA A 96 -1.50 21.06 6.19
C ALA A 96 -2.18 20.87 4.82
N TYR A 97 -1.70 19.93 4.00
CA TYR A 97 -2.34 19.54 2.75
C TYR A 97 -2.27 18.01 2.55
N GLY A 98 -3.20 17.47 1.78
CA GLY A 98 -3.28 16.05 1.45
C GLY A 98 -3.09 15.81 -0.04
N VAL A 99 -2.62 14.62 -0.40
CA VAL A 99 -2.58 14.14 -1.78
C VAL A 99 -3.14 12.73 -1.81
N GLY A 100 -3.97 12.44 -2.81
CA GLY A 100 -4.52 11.12 -3.06
C GLY A 100 -4.12 10.61 -4.44
N LEU A 101 -3.76 9.33 -4.53
CA LEU A 101 -3.68 8.59 -5.78
C LEU A 101 -4.98 7.83 -5.97
N VAL A 102 -5.75 8.18 -7.00
CA VAL A 102 -7.08 7.60 -7.25
C VAL A 102 -7.11 7.02 -8.67
N PHE A 103 -7.60 5.79 -8.79
CA PHE A 103 -7.89 5.19 -10.09
C PHE A 103 -9.36 5.41 -10.44
N LEU A 104 -9.61 5.94 -11.62
CA LEU A 104 -10.95 6.26 -12.12
C LEU A 104 -11.21 5.49 -13.42
N ASP A 105 -12.46 5.07 -13.62
CA ASP A 105 -12.90 4.54 -14.91
C ASP A 105 -13.02 5.69 -15.91
N ALA A 106 -12.46 5.52 -17.11
CA ALA A 106 -12.43 6.57 -18.12
C ALA A 106 -13.83 7.04 -18.55
N ALA A 107 -14.84 6.16 -18.52
CA ALA A 107 -16.21 6.48 -18.89
C ALA A 107 -16.93 7.32 -17.81
N THR A 108 -16.54 7.19 -16.53
CA THR A 108 -17.17 7.92 -15.42
C THR A 108 -16.30 9.01 -14.82
N ALA A 109 -15.02 9.11 -15.22
CA ALA A 109 -14.02 9.98 -14.61
C ALA A 109 -14.48 11.43 -14.43
N THR A 110 -15.19 12.03 -15.40
CA THR A 110 -15.70 13.41 -15.28
C THR A 110 -16.71 13.53 -14.13
N LYS A 111 -17.65 12.58 -14.03
CA LYS A 111 -18.66 12.56 -12.97
C LYS A 111 -18.03 12.27 -11.61
N ASP A 112 -17.09 11.33 -11.56
CA ASP A 112 -16.43 10.94 -10.31
C ASP A 112 -15.55 12.07 -9.76
N LYS A 113 -14.86 12.81 -10.63
CA LYS A 113 -14.12 14.03 -10.25
C LYS A 113 -15.05 15.10 -9.69
N ALA A 114 -16.16 15.39 -10.37
CA ALA A 114 -17.12 16.37 -9.87
C ALA A 114 -17.71 15.97 -8.51
N ARG A 115 -18.01 14.68 -8.30
CA ARG A 115 -18.47 14.19 -6.99
C ARG A 115 -17.37 14.28 -5.92
N PHE A 116 -16.11 14.03 -6.29
CA PHE A 116 -14.99 14.19 -5.37
C PHE A 116 -14.83 15.64 -4.91
N GLU A 117 -14.91 16.61 -5.82
CA GLU A 117 -14.86 18.04 -5.51
C GLU A 117 -16.03 18.49 -4.61
N GLU A 118 -17.23 17.96 -4.85
CA GLU A 118 -18.39 18.19 -3.99
C GLU A 118 -18.15 17.69 -2.57
N ILE A 119 -17.62 16.46 -2.41
CA ILE A 119 -17.27 15.89 -1.10
C ILE A 119 -16.17 16.72 -0.43
N CYS A 120 -15.15 17.16 -1.16
CA CYS A 120 -14.13 18.06 -0.59
C CYS A 120 -14.76 19.33 -0.03
N SER A 121 -15.71 19.93 -0.75
CA SER A 121 -16.44 21.12 -0.30
C SER A 121 -17.31 20.84 0.93
N GLU A 122 -18.01 19.70 0.96
CA GLU A 122 -18.81 19.23 2.11
C GLU A 122 -17.92 19.07 3.37
N GLU A 123 -16.70 18.58 3.20
CA GLU A 123 -15.70 18.39 4.27
C GLU A 123 -14.84 19.63 4.56
N SER A 124 -15.18 20.79 3.98
CA SER A 124 -14.43 22.04 4.14
C SER A 124 -12.94 21.96 3.73
N LEU A 125 -12.65 21.14 2.73
CA LEU A 125 -11.37 21.03 2.05
C LEU A 125 -11.37 21.92 0.80
N THR A 126 -10.19 22.45 0.46
CA THR A 126 -9.98 23.35 -0.70
C THR A 126 -8.83 22.85 -1.55
#